data_AF-A0A1G8D3L3-F1
#
_entry.id   AF-A0A1G8D3L3-F1
#
_cell.length_a   1.000
_cell.length_b   1.000
_cell.length_c   1.000
_cell.angle_alpha   90.00
_cell.angle_beta   90.00
_cell.angle_gamma   90.00
#
_symmetry.space_group_name_H-M   'P 1'
#
loop_
_entity.id
_entity.type
_entity.pdbx_description
1 polymer ?
#
loop_
_entity_poly.entity_id
_entity_poly.type
_entity_poly.pdbx_seq_one_letter_code
_entity_poly.pdbx_strand_id
1 'polypeptide(L)' 'MKYLIDHATKTIHQRVYAGDRCGFITTPIEKREFEDCPVYIESLQIQKGYSVCPHCTSVQLMVHHEESYINSAH' A
#
# COMPACT_ATOMS: atom_id res chain seq x y z
N MET A 1 2.56 12.55 0.37
CA MET A 1 3.20 11.23 0.59
C MET A 1 2.18 10.16 1.01
N LYS A 2 1.56 9.47 0.06
CA LYS A 2 0.52 8.44 0.33
C LYS A 2 1.05 7.00 0.20
N TYR A 3 2.08 6.81 -0.62
CA TYR A 3 2.61 5.49 -0.96
C TYR A 3 4.08 5.36 -0.60
N LEU A 4 4.46 4.13 -0.26
CA LEU A 4 5.85 3.70 -0.11
C LEU A 4 6.10 2.62 -1.15
N ILE A 5 7.12 2.80 -1.96
CA ILE A 5 7.46 1.89 -3.06
C ILE A 5 8.72 1.13 -2.67
N ASP A 6 8.64 -0.19 -2.72
CA ASP A 6 9.76 -1.09 -2.58
C ASP A 6 10.23 -1.55 -3.96
N HIS A 7 11.36 -1.03 -4.42
CA HIS A 7 11.96 -1.43 -5.70
C HIS A 7 12.69 -2.77 -5.64
N ALA A 8 13.04 -3.28 -4.46
CA ALA A 8 13.66 -4.60 -4.30
C ALA A 8 12.66 -5.71 -4.63
N THR A 9 11.41 -5.55 -4.18
CA THR A 9 10.33 -6.53 -4.38
C THR A 9 9.32 -6.11 -5.44
N LYS A 10 9.41 -4.88 -5.95
CA LYS A 10 8.41 -4.23 -6.82
C LYS A 10 7.02 -4.17 -6.19
N THR A 11 6.98 -3.81 -4.92
CA THR A 11 5.74 -3.75 -4.13
C THR A 11 5.37 -2.31 -3.79
N ILE A 12 4.09 -1.99 -3.86
CA ILE A 12 3.53 -0.68 -3.51
C ILE A 12 2.76 -0.82 -2.20
N HIS A 13 3.13 -0.03 -1.20
CA HIS A 13 2.53 -0.02 0.13
C HIS A 13 1.75 1.28 0.36
N GLN A 14 0.63 1.18 1.07
CA GLN A 14 -0.03 2.37 1.61
C GLN A 14 0.70 2.81 2.87
N ARG A 15 1.14 4.07 2.92
CA ARG A 15 1.96 4.60 4.03
C ARG A 15 1.31 4.38 5.40
N VAL A 16 -0.01 4.53 5.50
CA VAL A 16 -0.76 4.40 6.75
C VAL A 16 -0.82 2.96 7.29
N TYR A 17 -0.55 1.95 6.45
CA TYR A 17 -0.65 0.54 6.81
C TYR A 17 0.67 -0.23 6.67
N ALA A 18 1.71 0.42 6.13
CA ALA A 18 3.03 -0.18 6.00
C ALA A 18 3.68 -0.36 7.39
N GLY A 19 4.24 -1.53 7.64
CA GLY A 19 4.87 -1.89 8.91
C GLY A 19 5.49 -3.28 8.85
N ASP A 20 5.80 -3.87 10.00
CA ASP A 20 6.58 -5.11 10.07
C ASP A 20 5.98 -6.27 9.26
N ARG A 21 4.65 -6.36 9.23
CA ARG A 21 3.93 -7.43 8.51
C ARG A 21 4.15 -7.42 7.00
N CYS A 22 4.49 -6.29 6.39
CA CYS A 22 4.77 -6.22 4.95
C CYS A 22 6.26 -6.33 4.61
N GLY A 23 7.15 -6.43 5.60
CA GLY A 23 8.60 -6.57 5.37
C GLY A 23 9.29 -5.31 4.84
N PHE A 24 8.57 -4.22 4.56
CA PHE A 24 9.11 -2.99 3.97
C PHE A 24 10.30 -2.40 4.77
N ILE A 25 10.31 -2.58 6.10
CA ILE A 25 11.38 -2.08 6.97
C ILE A 25 12.74 -2.76 6.72
N THR A 26 12.74 -3.91 6.05
CA THR A 26 13.96 -4.66 5.70
C THR A 26 14.54 -4.28 4.33
N THR A 27 13.76 -3.59 3.49
CA THR A 27 14.19 -3.14 2.17
C THR A 27 15.32 -2.11 2.30
N PRO A 28 16.45 -2.19 1.57
CA PRO A 28 17.50 -1.17 1.64
C PRO A 28 16.98 0.23 1.32
N ILE A 29 17.49 1.27 1.99
CA ILE A 29 17.00 2.66 1.85
C ILE A 29 17.08 3.13 0.39
N GLU A 30 18.13 2.72 -0.32
CA GLU A 30 18.38 3.07 -1.72
C GLU A 30 17.37 2.44 -2.68
N LYS A 31 16.58 1.48 -2.20
CA LYS A 31 15.51 0.80 -2.94
C LYS A 31 14.12 1.20 -2.44
N ARG A 32 14.02 2.26 -1.62
CA ARG A 32 12.75 2.82 -1.16
C ARG A 32 12.47 4.13 -1.88
N GLU A 33 11.25 4.29 -2.36
CA GLU A 33 10.76 5.56 -2.92
C GLU A 33 9.48 5.96 -2.17
N PHE A 34 9.35 7.26 -1.89
CA PHE A 34 8.18 7.85 -1.25
C PHE A 34 7.43 8.65 -2.29
N GLU A 35 6.15 8.35 -2.50
CA GLU A 35 5.44 8.98 -3.60
C GLU A 35 3.98 9.29 -3.28
N ASP A 36 3.40 10.26 -3.98
CA ASP A 36 2.00 10.64 -3.83
C ASP A 36 1.24 10.94 -5.12
N CYS A 37 1.91 10.91 -6.27
CA CYS A 37 1.25 10.99 -7.56
C CYS A 37 0.55 9.65 -7.89
N PRO A 38 -0.81 9.60 -7.92
CA PRO A 38 -1.53 8.37 -8.22
C PRO A 38 -1.29 7.88 -9.66
N VAL A 39 -1.05 8.80 -10.60
CA VAL A 39 -0.76 8.46 -12.00
C VAL A 39 0.58 7.71 -12.10
N TYR A 40 1.58 8.10 -11.31
CA TYR A 40 2.85 7.39 -11.29
C TYR A 40 2.70 5.98 -10.69
N ILE A 41 1.93 5.85 -9.61
CA ILE A 41 1.62 4.55 -9.00
C ILE A 41 0.94 3.61 -10.00
N GLU A 42 -0.07 4.11 -10.72
CA GLU A 42 -0.75 3.35 -11.76
C GLU A 42 0.22 2.94 -12.89
N SER A 43 1.13 3.83 -13.28
CA SER A 43 2.16 3.52 -14.28
C SER A 43 3.11 2.40 -13.80
N LEU A 44 3.46 2.37 -12.52
CA LEU A 44 4.28 1.30 -11.95
C LEU A 44 3.56 -0.04 -12.01
N GLN A 45 2.26 -0.06 -11.75
CA GLN A 45 1.46 -1.29 -11.82
C GLN A 45 1.31 -1.78 -13.26
N ILE A 46 0.84 -0.91 -14.16
CA ILE A 46 0.49 -1.28 -15.54
C ILE A 46 1.74 -1.53 -16.38
N GLN A 47 2.74 -0.66 -16.29
CA GLN A 47 3.88 -0.64 -17.22
C GLN A 47 5.12 -1.33 -16.66
N LYS A 48 5.29 -1.35 -15.34
CA LYS A 48 6.50 -1.89 -14.69
C LYS A 48 6.26 -3.16 -13.89
N GLY A 49 5.00 -3.62 -13.81
CA GLY A 49 4.60 -4.87 -13.16
C GLY A 49 4.72 -4.84 -11.64
N TYR A 50 4.50 -3.69 -11.02
CA TYR A 50 4.48 -3.58 -9.56
C TYR A 50 3.15 -4.08 -9.02
N SER A 51 3.16 -4.69 -7.84
CA SER A 51 1.97 -5.20 -7.16
C SER A 51 1.67 -4.39 -5.90
N VAL A 52 0.39 -4.36 -5.49
CA VAL A 52 0.00 -3.75 -4.22
C VAL A 52 0.25 -4.75 -3.10
N CYS A 53 0.79 -4.29 -1.99
CA CYS A 53 1.02 -5.11 -0.80
C CYS A 53 -0.31 -5.66 -0.24
N PRO A 54 -0.51 -6.98 -0.17
CA PRO A 54 -1.76 -7.57 0.32
C PRO A 54 -2.05 -7.23 1.78
N HIS A 55 -1.01 -7.07 2.61
CA HIS A 55 -1.17 -6.67 4.01
C HIS A 55 -1.61 -5.21 4.17
N CYS A 56 -1.26 -4.34 3.21
CA CYS A 56 -1.71 -2.95 3.22
C CYS A 56 -3.15 -2.84 2.68
N THR A 57 -3.54 -3.71 1.74
CA THR A 57 -4.90 -3.76 1.19
C THR A 57 -5.89 -4.41 2.16
N SER A 58 -5.50 -5.47 2.88
CA SER A 58 -6.39 -6.19 3.80
C SER A 58 -6.92 -5.29 4.93
N VAL A 59 -6.09 -4.36 5.42
CA VAL A 59 -6.50 -3.43 6.48
C VAL A 59 -7.58 -2.46 5.99
N GLN A 60 -7.53 -2.03 4.72
CA GLN A 60 -8.58 -1.16 4.16
C GLN A 60 -9.95 -1.84 4.12
N LEU A 61 -9.99 -3.12 3.73
CA LEU A 61 -11.23 -3.88 3.65
C LEU A 61 -11.86 -4.11 5.03
N MET A 62 -11.03 -4.28 6.08
CA MET A 62 -11.53 -4.39 7.46
C MET A 62 -12.16 -3.08 7.95
N VAL A 63 -11.52 -1.94 7.70
CA VAL A 63 -12.03 -0.62 8.11
C VAL A 63 -13.35 -0.29 7.41
N HIS A 64 -13.47 -0.55 6.10
CA HIS A 64 -14.72 -0.31 5.38
C HIS A 64 -15.85 -1.27 5.78
N HIS A 65 -15.54 -2.48 6.24
CA HIS A 65 -16.57 -3.40 6.74
C HIS A 65 -17.12 -2.95 8.10
N GLU A 66 -16.29 -2.40 8.98
CA GLU A 66 -16.73 -1.83 10.27
C GLU A 66 -17.64 -0.61 10.09
N GLU A 67 -17.34 0.27 9.14
CA GLU A 67 -18.20 1.42 8.79
C GLU A 67 -19.57 1.00 8.24
N SER A 68 -19.64 -0.11 7.50
CA SER A 68 -20.90 -0.64 6.97
C SER A 68 -21.82 -1.22 8.04
N TYR A 69 -21.25 -1.79 9.11
CA TYR A 69 -22.00 -2.38 10.21
C TYR A 69 -22.60 -1.32 11.15
N ILE A 70 -21.93 -0.18 11.31
CA ILE A 70 -22.42 0.95 12.12
C ILE A 70 -23.61 1.66 11.43
N ASN A 71 -23.58 1.78 10.10
CA ASN A 71 -24.63 2.48 9.34
C ASN A 71 -25.89 1.64 9.07
N SER A 72 -25.89 0.35 9.39
CA SER A 72 -27.08 -0.52 9.30
C SER A 72 -27.89 -0.62 10.60
N ALA A 73 -27.49 0.09 11.65
CA ALA A 73 -28.13 0.07 12.97
C ALA A 73 -29.02 1.30 13.26
N HIS A 74 -29.45 2.04 12.22
CA HIS A 74 -30.31 3.22 12.34
C HIS A 74 -31.55 3.13 11.45
#